data_AF-B1Y9H8-F1
#
_entry.id   AF-B1Y9H8-F1
#
_cell.length_a   1.000
_cell.length_b   1.000
_cell.length_c   1.000
_cell.angle_alpha   90.00
_cell.angle_beta   90.00
_cell.angle_gamma   90.00
#
_symmetry.space_group_name_H-M   'P 1'
#
loop_
_entity.id
_entity.type
_entity.pdbx_description
1 polymer ?
#
loop_
_entity_poly.entity_id
_entity_poly.type
_entity_poly.pdbx_seq_one_letter_code
_entity_poly.pdbx_strand_id
1 'polypeptide(L)'
;MYLQVARCPICGVEFRPEVKSIDDGEAEVRCPNGHVFTIHIDNDAVFDCEIRDWERFGLLPQTIQHAVLEAIQSGRIPRELRPLMTRLKDAGVVVCT
;
A
#
# COMPACT_ATOMS: atom_id res chain seq x y z
N MET A 1 -9.80 5.49 6.75
CA MET A 1 -10.41 5.61 5.40
C MET A 1 -10.01 6.99 4.87
N TYR A 2 -8.91 7.08 4.12
CA TYR A 2 -8.43 8.36 3.60
C TYR A 2 -9.33 8.83 2.45
N LEU A 3 -10.02 9.95 2.66
CA LEU A 3 -10.89 10.60 1.67
C LEU A 3 -10.00 11.40 0.70
N GLN A 4 -9.43 10.76 -0.32
CA GLN A 4 -8.71 11.48 -1.37
C GLN A 4 -9.72 12.17 -2.30
N VAL A 5 -9.71 13.51 -2.30
CA VAL A 5 -10.41 14.33 -3.30
C VAL A 5 -9.53 14.38 -4.55
N ALA A 6 -10.07 13.98 -5.70
CA ALA A 6 -9.37 14.02 -6.98
C ALA A 6 -9.81 15.24 -7.79
N ARG A 7 -8.86 15.86 -8.49
CA ARG A 7 -9.12 16.96 -9.42
C ARG A 7 -8.94 16.50 -10.85
N CYS A 8 -9.95 16.69 -11.68
CA CYS A 8 -9.86 16.34 -13.09
C CYS A 8 -8.88 17.26 -13.82
N PRO A 9 -7.85 16.75 -14.51
CA PRO A 9 -6.87 17.59 -15.22
C PRO A 9 -7.45 18.27 -16.47
N ILE A 10 -8.58 17.78 -16.99
CA ILE A 10 -9.19 18.26 -18.24
C ILE A 10 -10.17 19.40 -17.98
N CYS A 11 -11.02 19.28 -16.96
CA CYS A 11 -12.08 20.25 -16.67
C CYS A 11 -11.95 20.93 -15.29
N GLY A 12 -10.96 20.54 -14.50
CA GLY A 12 -10.65 21.17 -13.21
C GLY A 12 -11.61 20.83 -12.06
N VAL A 13 -12.67 20.05 -12.30
CA VAL A 13 -13.65 19.67 -11.27
C VAL A 13 -13.00 18.81 -10.18
N GLU A 14 -13.30 19.13 -8.93
CA GLU A 14 -12.91 18.34 -7.77
C GLU A 14 -14.06 17.40 -7.38
N PHE A 15 -13.75 16.13 -7.17
CA PHE A 15 -14.75 15.11 -6.85
C PHE A 15 -14.12 13.98 -6.03
N ARG A 16 -14.97 13.14 -5.43
CA ARG A 16 -14.53 11.95 -4.71
C ARG A 16 -14.67 10.74 -5.64
N PRO A 17 -13.57 10.16 -6.14
CA PRO A 17 -13.66 9.01 -7.02
C PRO A 17 -14.04 7.75 -6.24
N GLU A 18 -14.96 6.95 -6.80
CA GLU A 18 -15.22 5.60 -6.34
C GLU A 18 -14.21 4.64 -6.99
N VAL A 19 -13.11 4.38 -6.28
CA VAL A 19 -12.03 3.51 -6.77
C VAL A 19 -12.41 2.05 -6.50
N LYS A 20 -12.80 1.32 -7.55
CA LYS A 20 -13.19 -0.09 -7.45
C LYS A 20 -12.00 -1.06 -7.50
N SER A 21 -10.89 -0.63 -8.10
CA SER A 21 -9.67 -1.45 -8.28
C SER A 21 -8.45 -0.55 -8.42
N ILE A 22 -7.35 -0.92 -7.78
CA ILE A 22 -6.05 -0.20 -7.85
C ILE A 22 -5.05 -1.15 -8.51
N ASP A 23 -4.56 -0.78 -9.69
CA ASP A 23 -3.52 -1.50 -10.42
C ASP A 23 -2.24 -0.67 -10.44
N ASP A 24 -1.11 -1.28 -10.10
CA ASP A 24 0.16 -0.64 -9.75
C ASP A 24 0.20 0.66 -8.92
N GLY A 25 -0.82 0.93 -8.09
CA GLY A 25 -0.88 2.21 -7.35
C GLY A 25 -1.56 3.31 -8.17
N GLU A 26 -2.08 2.96 -9.33
CA GLU A 26 -2.91 3.78 -10.20
C GLU A 26 -4.35 3.29 -10.15
N ALA A 27 -5.28 4.24 -10.23
CA ALA A 27 -6.68 3.95 -10.41
C ALA A 27 -7.21 4.76 -11.58
N GLU A 28 -7.89 4.08 -12.49
CA GLU A 28 -8.71 4.76 -13.49
C GLU A 28 -9.96 5.32 -12.81
N VAL A 29 -10.17 6.62 -12.96
CA VAL A 29 -11.30 7.34 -12.40
C VAL A 29 -12.02 8.13 -13.48
N ARG A 30 -13.34 8.26 -13.29
CA ARG A 30 -14.20 9.05 -14.18
C ARG A 30 -14.74 10.24 -13.42
N CYS A 31 -14.52 11.45 -13.96
CA CYS A 31 -15.10 12.65 -13.38
C CYS A 31 -16.61 12.76 -13.70
N PRO A 32 -17.36 13.60 -12.97
CA PRO A 32 -18.79 13.84 -13.22
C PRO A 32 -19.09 14.36 -14.63
N ASN A 33 -18.13 15.06 -15.25
CA ASN A 33 -18.23 15.57 -16.61
C ASN A 33 -17.91 14.51 -17.69
N GLY A 34 -17.63 13.27 -17.29
CA GLY A 34 -17.47 12.13 -18.20
C GLY A 34 -16.04 11.84 -18.65
N HIS A 35 -15.04 12.64 -18.27
CA HIS A 35 -13.64 12.39 -18.59
C HIS A 35 -13.05 11.24 -17.77
N VAL A 36 -12.28 10.39 -18.43
CA VAL A 36 -11.57 9.25 -17.82
C VAL A 36 -10.08 9.59 -17.76
N PHE A 37 -9.46 9.36 -16.60
CA PHE A 37 -8.03 9.57 -16.39
C PHE A 37 -7.54 8.69 -15.24
N THR A 38 -6.23 8.48 -15.17
CA THR A 38 -5.59 7.74 -14.07
C THR A 38 -5.15 8.70 -12.98
N ILE A 39 -5.37 8.30 -11.74
CA ILE A 39 -4.79 8.96 -10.56
C ILE A 39 -3.80 8.00 -9.90
N HIS A 40 -2.69 8.54 -9.42
CA HIS A 40 -1.82 7.81 -8.52
C HIS A 40 -2.45 7.85 -7.13
N ILE A 41 -2.83 6.70 -6.62
CA ILE A 41 -3.25 6.50 -5.25
C ILE A 41 -2.05 5.90 -4.56
N ASP A 42 -1.34 6.74 -3.81
CA ASP A 42 -0.42 6.27 -2.78
C ASP A 42 -1.23 5.45 -1.78
N ASN A 43 -1.31 4.15 -2.07
CA ASN A 43 -1.66 3.11 -1.11
C ASN A 43 -0.38 2.65 -0.38
N ASP A 44 0.62 3.53 -0.34
CA ASP A 44 1.64 3.62 0.70
C ASP A 44 0.98 4.18 1.95
N ALA A 45 0.07 3.40 2.53
CA ALA A 45 0.00 3.41 3.97
C ALA A 45 1.40 2.99 4.42
N VAL A 46 2.22 3.99 4.74
CA VAL A 46 3.45 3.84 5.50
C VAL A 46 3.00 3.23 6.81
N PHE A 47 2.96 1.91 6.82
CA PHE A 47 2.75 1.18 8.05
C PHE A 47 4.10 1.26 8.74
N ASP A 48 4.17 2.02 9.84
CA ASP A 48 5.26 1.91 10.81
C ASP A 48 5.21 0.47 11.35
N CYS A 49 5.87 -0.43 10.62
CA CYS A 49 5.92 -1.85 10.93
C CYS A 49 7.22 -2.14 11.68
N GLU A 50 7.13 -2.80 12.82
CA GLU A 50 8.28 -3.25 13.60
C GLU A 50 8.25 -4.76 13.80
N ILE A 51 9.43 -5.38 13.89
CA ILE A 51 9.57 -6.79 14.22
C ILE A 51 9.46 -6.94 15.73
N ARG A 52 8.44 -7.67 16.17
CA ARG A 52 8.17 -7.92 17.59
C ARG A 52 8.71 -9.27 18.08
N ASP A 53 8.71 -10.27 17.21
CA ASP A 53 9.20 -11.62 17.52
C ASP A 53 10.42 -11.97 16.67
N TRP A 54 11.60 -11.65 17.19
CA TRP A 54 12.88 -11.88 16.51
C TRP A 54 13.25 -13.36 16.43
N GLU A 55 12.78 -14.20 17.35
CA GLU A 55 13.05 -15.64 17.34
C GLU A 55 12.34 -16.31 16.16
N ARG A 56 11.05 -16.02 15.97
CA ARG A 56 10.29 -16.55 14.83
C ARG A 56 10.68 -15.92 13.51
N PHE A 57 11.02 -14.64 13.51
CA PHE A 57 11.55 -13.98 12.32
C PHE A 57 12.87 -14.60 11.86
N GLY A 58 13.75 -14.97 12.80
CA GLY A 58 15.02 -15.63 12.53
C GLY A 58 14.90 -17.00 11.85
N LEU A 59 13.72 -17.63 11.89
CA LEU A 59 13.45 -18.90 11.20
C LEU A 59 13.16 -18.73 9.70
N LEU A 60 12.92 -17.50 9.24
CA LEU A 60 12.69 -17.22 7.82
C LEU A 60 14.00 -17.33 7.03
N PRO A 61 13.96 -17.65 5.72
CA PRO A 61 15.15 -17.58 4.87
C PRO A 61 15.79 -16.18 4.88
N GLN A 62 17.12 -16.09 4.82
CA GLN A 62 17.83 -14.80 4.85
C GLN A 62 17.36 -13.81 3.77
N THR A 63 17.03 -14.30 2.58
CA THR A 63 16.48 -13.48 1.49
C THR A 63 15.15 -12.83 1.88
N ILE A 64 14.30 -13.56 2.59
CA ILE A 64 13.02 -13.06 3.09
C ILE A 64 13.23 -12.08 4.24
N GLN A 65 14.19 -12.36 5.14
CA GLN A 65 14.52 -11.45 6.23
C GLN A 65 14.98 -10.09 5.70
N HIS A 66 15.90 -10.07 4.74
CA HIS A 66 16.37 -8.83 4.10
C HIS A 66 15.22 -8.07 3.42
N ALA A 67 14.40 -8.76 2.65
CA ALA A 67 13.28 -8.15 1.93
C ALA A 67 12.25 -7.51 2.88
N VAL A 68 11.95 -8.15 4.01
CA VAL A 68 11.04 -7.59 5.03
C VAL A 68 11.67 -6.40 5.74
N LEU A 69 12.95 -6.47 6.11
CA LEU A 69 13.66 -5.35 6.74
C LEU A 69 13.75 -4.13 5.80
N GLU A 70 14.01 -4.36 4.53
CA GLU A 70 14.05 -3.30 3.51
C GLU A 70 12.67 -2.67 3.31
N ALA A 71 11.61 -3.48 3.27
CA ALA A 71 10.24 -2.98 3.19
C ALA A 71 9.86 -2.14 4.42
N ILE A 72 10.27 -2.57 5.62
CA ILE A 72 10.07 -1.81 6.86
C ILE A 72 10.85 -0.49 6.84
N GLN A 73 12.15 -0.53 6.49
CA GLN A 73 13.01 0.67 6.47
C GLN A 73 12.59 1.70 5.43
N SER A 74 12.13 1.23 4.26
CA SER A 74 11.63 2.11 3.20
C SER A 74 10.24 2.68 3.50
N GLY A 75 9.54 2.13 4.50
CA GLY A 75 8.15 2.48 4.79
C GLY A 75 7.17 2.04 3.69
N ARG A 76 7.63 1.25 2.71
CA ARG A 76 6.86 0.81 1.54
C ARG A 76 6.92 -0.70 1.46
N ILE A 77 5.76 -1.34 1.37
CA ILE A 77 5.65 -2.79 1.17
C ILE A 77 5.40 -3.10 -0.31
N PRO A 78 6.38 -3.71 -1.03
CA PRO A 78 6.21 -4.19 -2.39
C PRO A 78 5.02 -5.14 -2.53
N ARG A 79 4.36 -5.14 -3.69
CA ARG A 79 3.13 -5.90 -3.94
C ARG A 79 3.32 -7.40 -3.71
N GLU A 80 4.45 -7.92 -4.16
CA GLU A 80 4.88 -9.30 -4.00
C GLU A 80 5.12 -9.69 -2.53
N LEU A 81 5.47 -8.72 -1.67
CA LEU A 81 5.70 -8.93 -0.23
C LEU A 81 4.44 -8.73 0.61
N ARG A 82 3.37 -8.11 0.08
CA ARG A 82 2.11 -7.92 0.82
C ARG A 82 1.55 -9.22 1.42
N PRO A 83 1.45 -10.35 0.69
CA PRO A 83 0.93 -11.59 1.27
C PRO A 83 1.78 -12.10 2.43
N LEU A 84 3.11 -11.94 2.32
CA LEU A 84 4.04 -12.31 3.37
C LEU A 84 3.87 -11.41 4.60
N MET A 85 3.86 -10.09 4.42
CA MET A 85 3.70 -9.12 5.50
C MET A 85 2.38 -9.32 6.24
N THR A 86 1.28 -9.62 5.53
CA THR A 86 0.01 -9.97 6.15
C THR A 86 0.14 -11.20 7.03
N ARG A 87 0.77 -12.29 6.54
CA ARG A 87 0.97 -13.51 7.34
C ARG A 87 1.85 -13.28 8.56
N LEU A 88 2.90 -12.47 8.43
CA LEU A 88 3.77 -12.11 9.55
C LEU A 88 3.02 -11.27 10.59
N LYS A 89 2.13 -10.38 10.15
CA LYS A 89 1.26 -9.60 11.03
C LYS A 89 0.25 -10.50 11.76
N ASP A 90 -0.43 -11.36 11.03
CA ASP A 90 -1.43 -12.29 11.60
C ASP A 90 -0.79 -13.27 12.59
N ALA A 91 0.47 -13.65 12.35
CA ALA A 91 1.26 -14.49 13.25
C ALA A 91 1.85 -13.73 14.46
N GLY A 92 1.68 -12.40 14.52
CA GLY A 92 2.22 -11.53 15.58
C GLY A 92 3.74 -11.29 15.50
N VAL A 93 4.37 -11.67 14.39
CA VAL A 93 5.83 -11.49 14.17
C VAL A 93 6.16 -10.03 13.87
N VAL A 94 5.30 -9.37 13.09
CA VAL A 94 5.40 -7.95 12.75
C VAL A 94 4.17 -7.22 13.28
N VAL A 95 4.36 -6.04 13.84
CA VAL A 95 3.26 -5.15 14.26
C VAL A 95 3.35 -3.89 13.43
N CYS A 96 2.24 -3.49 12.84
CA CYS A 96 2.14 -2.33 11.96
C CYS A 96 1.07 -1.39 12.54
N THR A 97 1.43 -0.13 12.79
CA THR A 97 0.50 0.91 13.29
C THR A 97 -0.12 1.75 12.17
#